data_AF-A0A378C2E8-F1
#
_entry.id   AF-A0A378C2E8-F1
#
_cell.length_a   1.000
_cell.length_b   1.000
_cell.length_c   1.000
_cell.angle_alpha   90.00
_cell.angle_beta   90.00
_cell.angle_gamma   90.00
#
_symmetry.space_group_name_H-M   'P 1'
#
loop_
_entity.id
_entity.type
_entity.pdbx_description
1 polymer ?
#
loop_
_entity_poly.entity_id
_entity_poly.type
_entity_poly.pdbx_seq_one_letter_code
_entity_poly.pdbx_strand_id
1 'polypeptide(L)' 'MKMKLTALMSGMILSSSALCFSATAADKMVIAHRGASGYLPEHTLPAKAMAYAQGRITLSKTW' A
#
# COMPACT_ATOMS: atom_id res chain seq x y z
N MET A 1 6.51 -48.70 -8.58
CA MET A 1 7.35 -47.73 -7.83
C MET A 1 7.51 -46.37 -8.53
N LYS A 2 7.47 -46.29 -9.87
CA LYS A 2 7.62 -45.04 -10.64
C LYS A 2 6.56 -43.95 -10.31
N MET A 3 5.30 -44.34 -10.08
CA MET A 3 4.18 -43.41 -9.86
C MET A 3 4.22 -42.66 -8.50
N LYS A 4 4.83 -43.25 -7.47
CA LYS A 4 4.95 -42.60 -6.15
C LYS A 4 6.03 -41.52 -6.15
N LEU A 5 7.10 -41.74 -6.92
CA LEU A 5 8.20 -40.79 -7.08
C LEU A 5 7.77 -39.56 -7.89
N THR A 6 6.96 -39.75 -8.94
CA THR A 6 6.41 -38.63 -9.72
C THR A 6 5.43 -37.79 -8.91
N ALA A 7 4.63 -38.40 -8.02
CA ALA A 7 3.70 -37.68 -7.15
C ALA A 7 4.40 -36.85 -6.05
N LEU A 8 5.52 -37.33 -5.53
CA LEU A 8 6.32 -36.59 -4.54
C LEU A 8 6.98 -35.35 -5.17
N MET A 9 7.48 -35.48 -6.40
CA MET A 9 8.14 -34.38 -7.10
C MET A 9 7.16 -33.30 -7.57
N SER A 10 5.95 -33.67 -8.02
CA SER A 10 4.92 -32.70 -8.38
C SER A 10 4.41 -31.90 -7.18
N GLY A 11 4.32 -32.50 -5.98
CA GLY A 11 3.97 -31.79 -4.75
C GLY A 11 5.02 -30.76 -4.33
N MET A 12 6.30 -31.05 -4.55
CA MET A 12 7.41 -30.15 -4.22
C MET A 12 7.44 -28.92 -5.14
N ILE A 13 7.12 -29.09 -6.42
CA ILE A 13 7.04 -28.00 -7.41
C ILE A 13 5.83 -27.09 -7.13
N LEU A 14 4.68 -27.66 -6.75
CA LEU A 14 3.48 -26.89 -6.43
C LEU A 14 3.65 -26.06 -5.15
N SER A 15 4.39 -26.58 -4.16
CA SER A 15 4.70 -25.87 -2.91
C SER A 15 5.67 -24.70 -3.11
N SER A 16 6.67 -24.86 -3.97
CA SER A 16 7.64 -23.79 -4.29
C SER A 16 6.98 -22.58 -4.96
N SER A 17 5.95 -22.83 -5.79
CA SER A 17 5.22 -21.79 -6.52
C SER A 17 4.47 -20.80 -5.61
N ALA A 18 4.10 -21.20 -4.39
CA ALA A 18 3.38 -20.37 -3.44
C ALA A 18 4.26 -19.31 -2.74
N LEU A 19 5.58 -19.48 -2.75
CA LEU A 19 6.52 -18.61 -2.04
C LEU A 19 7.07 -17.45 -2.90
N CYS A 20 6.73 -17.41 -4.19
CA CYS A 20 7.33 -16.48 -5.16
C CYS A 20 6.69 -15.08 -5.21
N PHE A 21 5.59 -14.83 -4.50
CA PHE A 21 4.87 -13.55 -4.58
C PHE A 21 5.29 -12.60 -3.45
N SER A 22 6.35 -11.82 -3.70
CA SER A 22 6.65 -10.62 -2.91
C SER A 22 6.23 -9.39 -3.71
N ALA A 23 5.09 -8.79 -3.35
CA ALA A 23 4.70 -7.49 -3.87
C ALA A 23 5.57 -6.42 -3.20
N THR A 24 6.39 -5.71 -3.98
CA THR A 24 7.11 -4.54 -3.47
C THR A 24 6.09 -3.41 -3.36
N ALA A 25 5.75 -3.01 -2.14
CA ALA A 25 4.92 -1.83 -1.93
C ALA A 25 5.75 -0.60 -2.27
N ALA A 26 5.53 -0.03 -3.45
CA ALA A 26 6.10 1.27 -3.78
C ALA A 26 5.57 2.32 -2.79
N ASP A 27 6.44 3.20 -2.31
CA ASP A 27 6.05 4.30 -1.43
C ASP A 27 5.00 5.17 -2.12
N LYS A 28 3.75 5.03 -1.68
CA LYS A 28 2.64 5.81 -2.22
C LYS A 28 2.70 7.21 -1.60
N MET A 29 3.12 8.19 -2.39
CA MET A 29 3.07 9.60 -1.99
C MET A 29 1.62 10.09 -2.00
N VAL A 30 1.11 10.49 -0.83
CA VAL A 30 -0.26 10.99 -0.64
C VAL A 30 -0.26 12.50 -0.43
N ILE A 31 -0.86 13.24 -1.37
CA ILE A 31 -1.00 14.70 -1.35
C ILE A 31 -2.41 15.06 -0.84
N ALA A 32 -2.49 15.98 0.12
CA ALA A 32 -3.76 16.51 0.60
C ALA A 32 -4.11 17.81 -0.15
N HIS A 33 -5.10 17.76 -1.03
CA HIS A 33 -5.56 18.92 -1.79
C HIS A 33 -6.34 19.88 -0.88
N ARG A 34 -5.79 21.08 -0.60
CA ARG A 34 -6.37 22.11 0.29
C ARG A 34 -6.62 21.63 1.74
N GLY A 35 -5.81 20.69 2.22
CA GLY A 35 -5.98 20.04 3.53
C GLY A 35 -6.95 18.84 3.47
N ALA A 36 -7.52 18.45 4.60
CA ALA A 36 -8.52 17.39 4.71
C ALA A 36 -9.93 17.87 4.29
N SER A 37 -10.04 18.44 3.08
CA SER A 37 -11.25 19.11 2.56
C SER A 37 -12.50 18.22 2.49
N GLY A 38 -12.35 16.90 2.49
CA GLY A 38 -13.49 15.98 2.57
C GLY A 38 -14.09 15.83 3.97
N TYR A 39 -13.35 16.27 5.01
CA TYR A 39 -13.76 16.18 6.41
C TYR A 39 -14.00 17.55 7.04
N LEU A 40 -13.21 18.56 6.64
CA LEU A 40 -13.26 19.91 7.20
C LEU A 40 -13.41 20.96 6.09
N PRO A 41 -13.87 22.17 6.45
CA PRO A 41 -13.87 23.29 5.54
C PRO A 41 -12.51 23.43 4.87
N GLU A 42 -12.55 23.39 3.56
CA GLU A 42 -11.44 23.73 2.71
C GLU A 42 -10.94 25.11 3.07
N HIS A 43 -9.70 25.33 2.72
CA HIS A 43 -9.07 26.58 3.05
C HIS A 43 -9.02 26.96 4.57
N THR A 44 -8.87 26.01 5.51
CA THR A 44 -8.64 26.30 6.94
C THR A 44 -7.41 25.64 7.61
N LEU A 45 -6.92 26.25 8.71
CA LEU A 45 -5.85 25.67 9.56
C LEU A 45 -6.20 24.28 10.12
N PRO A 46 -7.43 24.03 10.61
CA PRO A 46 -7.84 22.69 11.04
C PRO A 46 -7.75 21.64 9.93
N ALA A 47 -8.11 21.97 8.68
CA ALA A 47 -7.99 21.04 7.54
C ALA A 47 -6.51 20.68 7.26
N LYS A 48 -5.60 21.65 7.41
CA LYS A 48 -4.15 21.44 7.29
C LYS A 48 -3.61 20.56 8.43
N ALA A 49 -4.05 20.81 9.65
CA ALA A 49 -3.64 20.05 10.84
C ALA A 49 -4.10 18.58 10.76
N MET A 50 -5.32 18.33 10.32
CA MET A 50 -5.82 16.97 10.12
C MET A 50 -5.07 16.22 9.02
N ALA A 51 -4.78 16.86 7.89
CA ALA A 51 -3.99 16.25 6.83
C ALA A 51 -2.58 15.86 7.31
N TYR A 52 -1.98 16.68 8.18
CA TYR A 52 -0.70 16.37 8.84
C TYR A 52 -0.83 15.18 9.79
N ALA A 53 -1.88 15.15 10.63
CA ALA A 53 -2.14 14.04 11.56
C ALA A 53 -2.36 12.70 10.84
N GLN A 54 -2.89 12.72 9.61
CA GLN A 54 -3.10 11.53 8.78
C GLN A 54 -1.85 11.08 8.00
N GLY A 55 -0.70 11.73 8.20
CA GLY A 55 0.53 11.42 7.45
C GLY A 55 0.45 11.79 5.97
N ARG A 56 -0.53 12.62 5.56
CA ARG A 56 -0.69 13.10 4.18
C ARG A 56 0.16 14.36 3.99
N ILE A 57 1.47 14.17 3.91
CA ILE A 57 2.42 15.27 3.73
C ILE A 57 2.68 15.48 2.23
N THR A 58 1.89 16.38 1.67
CA THR A 58 2.31 17.40 0.70
C THR A 58 1.20 18.42 0.76
N LEU A 59 1.35 19.35 1.70
CA LEU A 59 0.53 20.53 1.69
C LEU A 59 1.15 21.41 0.62
N SER A 60 0.42 21.71 -0.47
CA SER A 60 0.84 22.76 -1.38
C SER A 60 1.20 23.97 -0.52
N LYS A 61 2.42 24.48 -0.68
CA LYS A 61 2.98 25.59 0.11
C LYS A 61 2.13 26.88 0.00
N THR A 62 1.10 26.84 -0.84
CA THR A 62 0.05 27.82 -1.06
C THR A 62 -1.16 27.47 -0.19
N TRP A 63 -1.04 27.90 1.05
CA TRP A 63 -2.09 28.66 1.68
C TRP A 63 -1.87 30.11 1.31
#